data_AF-A0A530LN52-F1
#
_entry.id   AF-A0A530LN52-F1
#
_cell.length_a   1.000
_cell.length_b   1.000
_cell.length_c   1.000
_cell.angle_alpha   90.00
_cell.angle_beta   90.00
_cell.angle_gamma   90.00
#
_symmetry.space_group_name_H-M   'P 1'
#
loop_
_entity.id
_entity.type
_entity.pdbx_description
1 polymer ?
#
loop_
_entity_poly.entity_id
_entity_poly.type
_entity_poly.pdbx_seq_one_letter_code
_entity_poly.pdbx_strand_id
1 'polypeptide(L)'
;GLSNENSWGVMRFIAEADKGLGPRVASLQNAYNFVNRTFEVNLAEVCEREQVSLLAYSPLAQGYLTGKYDHGARPQGSRSQLFNRGQRYETPNAAEVQLEYNRLARTFGMEPALFANAYVSNRPLVTSNIIGATTISQLEMALSSADVVWTDEMQKAVDAIHQRVGNPCP
;
A
#
# COMPACT_ATOMS: atom_id res chain seq x y z
N GLY A 1 -10.00 14.97 7.21
CA GLY A 1 -9.25 13.70 7.29
C GLY A 1 -7.88 13.94 7.89
N LEU A 2 -7.14 12.87 8.16
CA LEU A 2 -5.78 12.86 8.70
C LEU A 2 -4.84 12.12 7.73
N SER A 3 -3.53 12.23 7.90
CA SER A 3 -2.53 11.51 7.10
C SER A 3 -1.26 11.26 7.90
N ASN A 4 -0.60 10.13 7.62
CA ASN A 4 0.60 9.67 8.34
C ASN A 4 0.39 9.58 9.86
N GLU A 5 -0.82 9.22 10.26
CA GLU A 5 -1.23 9.27 11.65
C GLU A 5 -1.33 7.89 12.29
N ASN A 6 -1.18 7.94 13.60
CA ASN A 6 -1.37 7.01 14.67
C ASN A 6 -2.75 6.47 15.06
N SER A 7 -2.86 5.28 15.66
CA SER A 7 -4.05 4.93 16.45
C SER A 7 -4.27 5.93 17.60
N TRP A 8 -3.21 6.37 18.29
CA TRP A 8 -3.36 7.36 19.36
C TRP A 8 -3.83 8.71 18.83
N GLY A 9 -3.19 9.24 17.78
CA GLY A 9 -3.59 10.52 17.22
C GLY A 9 -5.01 10.52 16.67
N VAL A 10 -5.39 9.49 15.90
CA VAL A 10 -6.76 9.34 15.39
C VAL A 10 -7.78 9.36 16.55
N MET A 11 -7.55 8.57 17.60
CA MET A 11 -8.43 8.55 18.77
C MET A 11 -8.45 9.88 19.54
N ARG A 12 -7.34 10.63 19.59
CA ARG A 12 -7.31 11.96 20.19
C ARG A 12 -8.18 12.96 19.43
N PHE A 13 -8.12 12.97 18.09
CA PHE A 13 -8.99 13.81 17.28
C PHE A 13 -10.47 13.45 17.46
N ILE A 14 -10.78 12.15 17.46
CA ILE A 14 -12.14 11.66 17.70
C ILE A 14 -12.64 12.08 19.08
N ALA A 15 -11.85 11.86 20.13
CA ALA A 15 -12.24 12.19 21.50
C ALA A 15 -12.50 13.69 21.72
N GLU A 16 -11.79 14.59 21.03
CA GLU A 16 -12.09 16.02 21.11
C GLU A 16 -13.34 16.39 20.28
N ALA A 17 -13.52 15.79 19.10
CA ALA A 17 -14.72 15.98 18.29
C ALA A 17 -15.99 15.51 19.04
N ASP A 18 -15.92 14.41 19.78
CA ASP A 18 -17.03 13.89 20.59
C ASP A 18 -17.41 14.79 21.78
N LYS A 19 -16.50 15.70 22.19
CA LYS A 19 -16.81 16.77 23.15
C LYS A 19 -17.42 18.01 22.47
N GLY A 20 -17.68 17.96 21.17
CA GLY A 20 -18.16 19.09 20.38
C GLY A 20 -17.04 20.04 19.91
N LEU A 21 -15.77 19.65 20.04
CA LEU A 21 -14.65 20.47 19.60
C LEU A 21 -14.23 20.10 18.17
N GLY A 22 -14.91 20.71 17.20
CA GLY A 22 -14.58 20.60 15.79
C GLY A 22 -15.17 19.38 15.09
N PRO A 23 -14.85 19.19 13.79
CA PRO A 23 -15.43 18.13 12.99
C PRO A 23 -14.80 16.76 13.30
N ARG A 24 -15.61 15.70 13.25
CA ARG A 24 -15.15 14.33 13.41
C ARG A 24 -14.30 13.87 12.22
N VAL A 25 -13.29 13.03 12.49
CA VAL A 25 -12.40 12.49 11.47
C VAL A 25 -13.19 11.55 10.55
N ALA A 26 -13.18 11.82 9.24
CA ALA A 26 -13.87 10.98 8.25
C ALA A 26 -12.93 10.00 7.53
N SER A 27 -11.65 10.35 7.38
CA SER A 27 -10.70 9.55 6.61
C SER A 27 -9.28 9.67 7.13
N LEU A 28 -8.50 8.61 6.89
CA LEU A 28 -7.07 8.52 7.15
C LEU A 28 -6.35 8.19 5.84
N GLN A 29 -5.35 8.98 5.49
CA GLN A 29 -4.49 8.73 4.32
C GLN A 29 -3.12 8.24 4.78
N ASN A 30 -2.94 6.91 4.84
CA ASN A 30 -1.70 6.25 5.26
C ASN A 30 -1.12 5.37 4.14
N ALA A 31 0.18 5.11 4.20
CA ALA A 31 0.83 4.19 3.27
C ALA A 31 0.32 2.78 3.55
N TYR A 32 -0.05 2.07 2.49
CA TYR A 32 -0.50 0.69 2.60
C TYR A 32 -0.19 -0.10 1.33
N ASN A 33 0.62 -1.15 1.45
CA ASN A 33 1.05 -2.04 0.37
C ASN A 33 1.73 -3.30 0.96
N PHE A 34 2.22 -4.21 0.12
CA PHE A 34 2.84 -5.46 0.57
C PHE A 34 4.02 -5.31 1.54
N VAL A 35 4.80 -4.24 1.42
CA VAL A 35 5.99 -3.99 2.27
C VAL A 35 5.69 -3.07 3.45
N ASN A 36 4.44 -2.60 3.57
CA ASN A 36 3.96 -1.77 4.66
C ASN A 36 2.47 -2.01 4.93
N ARG A 37 2.22 -2.91 5.88
CA ARG A 37 0.91 -3.27 6.45
C ARG A 37 0.81 -2.81 7.91
N THR A 38 1.61 -1.83 8.34
CA THR A 38 1.57 -1.32 9.73
C THR A 38 0.19 -0.81 10.16
N PHE A 39 -0.61 -0.35 9.20
CA PHE A 39 -2.03 -0.03 9.39
C PHE A 39 -2.84 -1.17 10.02
N GLU A 40 -2.56 -2.43 9.66
CA GLU A 40 -3.32 -3.59 10.14
C GLU A 40 -3.14 -3.89 11.62
N VAL A 41 -2.06 -3.40 12.24
CA VAL A 41 -1.72 -3.75 13.64
C VAL A 41 -2.71 -3.14 14.63
N ASN A 42 -2.92 -1.83 14.57
CA ASN A 42 -3.79 -1.12 15.52
C ASN A 42 -4.73 -0.10 14.85
N LEU A 43 -4.42 0.36 13.63
CA LEU A 43 -5.23 1.40 12.97
C LEU A 43 -6.47 0.80 12.31
N ALA A 44 -6.38 -0.43 11.80
CA ALA A 44 -7.51 -1.15 11.24
C ALA A 44 -8.67 -1.26 12.23
N GLU A 45 -8.41 -1.63 13.48
CA GLU A 45 -9.45 -1.72 14.52
C GLU A 45 -10.09 -0.35 14.80
N VAL A 46 -9.27 0.70 14.94
CA VAL A 46 -9.77 2.07 15.16
C VAL A 46 -10.63 2.52 13.98
N CYS A 47 -10.15 2.34 12.75
CA CYS A 47 -10.86 2.74 11.54
C CYS A 47 -12.20 2.03 11.39
N GLU A 48 -12.25 0.73 11.68
CA GLU A 48 -13.50 -0.05 11.64
C GLU A 48 -14.49 0.43 12.70
N ARG A 49 -14.06 0.53 13.97
CA ARG A 49 -14.95 0.88 15.09
C ARG A 49 -15.45 2.32 15.02
N GLU A 50 -14.59 3.23 14.58
CA GLU A 50 -14.87 4.66 14.59
C GLU A 50 -15.35 5.19 13.23
N GLN A 51 -15.55 4.29 12.26
CA GLN A 51 -16.00 4.56 10.89
C GLN A 51 -15.10 5.55 10.15
N VAL A 52 -13.77 5.40 10.30
CA VAL A 52 -12.78 6.22 9.61
C VAL A 52 -12.26 5.47 8.38
N SER A 53 -12.57 5.99 7.19
CA SER A 53 -12.17 5.39 5.91
C SER A 53 -10.65 5.45 5.67
N LEU A 54 -10.03 4.35 5.21
CA LEU A 54 -8.64 4.39 4.74
C LEU A 54 -8.57 4.80 3.27
N LEU A 55 -7.77 5.84 3.00
CA LEU A 55 -7.33 6.25 1.66
C LEU A 55 -5.86 5.81 1.50
N ALA A 56 -5.65 4.59 1.01
CA ALA A 56 -4.33 4.00 0.90
C ALA A 56 -3.48 4.75 -0.14
N TYR A 57 -2.26 5.15 0.22
CA TYR A 57 -1.32 5.73 -0.73
C TYR A 57 -0.06 4.89 -0.92
N SER A 58 0.65 5.15 -2.02
CA SER A 58 1.83 4.39 -2.45
C SER A 58 1.56 2.87 -2.54
N PRO A 59 0.50 2.42 -3.23
CA PRO A 59 0.19 0.99 -3.38
C PRO A 59 1.34 0.22 -4.05
N LEU A 60 2.10 0.89 -4.93
CA LEU A 60 3.24 0.32 -5.65
C LEU A 60 4.59 0.56 -4.96
N ALA A 61 4.60 1.07 -3.72
CA ALA A 61 5.83 1.44 -3.01
C ALA A 61 6.75 2.30 -3.89
N GLN A 62 6.28 3.45 -4.39
CA GLN A 62 7.02 4.30 -5.34
C GLN A 62 7.52 3.61 -6.64
N GLY A 63 6.96 2.44 -6.96
CA GLY A 63 7.29 1.67 -8.16
C GLY A 63 8.16 0.43 -7.90
N TYR A 64 8.59 0.14 -6.67
CA TYR A 64 9.34 -1.09 -6.39
C TYR A 64 8.49 -2.35 -6.58
N LEU A 65 7.19 -2.28 -6.35
CA LEU A 65 6.24 -3.38 -6.58
C LEU A 65 5.76 -3.46 -8.05
N THR A 66 6.62 -3.08 -8.99
CA THR A 66 6.35 -3.18 -10.44
C THR A 66 7.37 -4.08 -11.15
N GLY A 67 8.41 -4.52 -10.46
CA GLY A 67 9.53 -5.25 -11.05
C GLY A 67 10.57 -4.39 -11.78
N LYS A 68 10.28 -3.12 -12.07
CA LYS A 68 11.18 -2.27 -12.88
C LYS A 68 12.53 -1.93 -12.23
N TYR A 69 12.65 -2.16 -10.92
CA TYR A 69 13.89 -2.00 -10.15
C TYR A 69 14.49 -3.34 -9.72
N ASP A 70 13.92 -4.47 -10.17
CA ASP A 70 14.44 -5.81 -9.87
C ASP A 70 15.92 -5.88 -10.30
N HIS A 71 16.73 -6.60 -9.52
CA HIS A 71 18.18 -6.76 -9.76
C HIS A 71 18.98 -5.44 -9.82
N GLY A 72 18.48 -4.38 -9.16
CA GLY A 72 19.16 -3.08 -9.08
C GLY A 72 18.98 -2.21 -10.32
N ALA A 73 18.05 -2.57 -11.21
CA ALA A 73 17.75 -1.76 -12.39
C ALA A 73 17.29 -0.34 -12.00
N ARG A 74 17.72 0.65 -12.79
CA ARG A 74 17.33 2.06 -12.63
C ARG A 74 16.88 2.62 -13.99
N PRO A 75 15.66 2.28 -14.46
CA PRO A 75 15.19 2.70 -15.78
C PRO A 75 15.21 4.21 -15.95
N GLN A 76 15.47 4.67 -17.17
CA GLN A 76 15.49 6.10 -17.48
C GLN A 76 14.12 6.74 -17.23
N GLY A 77 14.09 7.94 -16.66
CA GLY A 77 12.86 8.66 -16.32
C GLY A 77 12.12 8.09 -15.11
N SER A 78 12.66 7.05 -14.46
CA SER A 78 12.08 6.50 -13.24
C SER A 78 12.25 7.45 -12.05
N ARG A 79 11.33 7.35 -11.08
CA ARG A 79 11.35 8.18 -9.87
C ARG A 79 12.67 8.05 -9.10
N SER A 80 13.26 6.85 -9.03
CA SER A 80 14.54 6.66 -8.35
C SER A 80 15.68 7.38 -9.05
N GLN A 81 15.69 7.38 -10.39
CA GLN A 81 16.73 8.06 -11.17
C GLN A 81 16.60 9.59 -11.07
N LEU A 82 15.37 10.12 -11.17
CA LEU A 82 15.14 11.56 -11.25
C LEU A 82 15.27 12.29 -9.91
N PHE A 83 14.92 11.64 -8.80
CA PHE A 83 14.72 12.35 -7.53
C PHE A 83 15.52 11.80 -6.34
N ASN A 84 16.25 10.69 -6.48
CA ASN A 84 16.94 10.02 -5.37
C ASN A 84 16.05 9.84 -4.10
N ARG A 85 14.73 9.69 -4.30
CA ARG A 85 13.70 9.68 -3.26
C ARG A 85 13.28 8.26 -2.82
N GLY A 86 14.06 7.25 -3.16
CA GLY A 86 13.76 5.83 -2.92
C GLY A 86 13.90 5.36 -1.47
N GLN A 87 14.51 6.18 -0.60
CA GLN A 87 14.95 5.81 0.76
C GLN A 87 13.88 5.09 1.59
N ARG A 88 12.60 5.47 1.48
CA ARG A 88 11.50 4.83 2.22
C ARG A 88 11.35 3.34 1.92
N TYR A 89 11.65 2.93 0.69
CA TYR A 89 11.48 1.55 0.22
C TYR A 89 12.82 0.87 -0.09
N GLU A 90 13.92 1.42 0.44
CA GLU A 90 15.28 0.90 0.29
C GLU A 90 15.89 0.56 1.66
N THR A 91 15.07 0.06 2.57
CA THR A 91 15.54 -0.44 3.88
C THR A 91 16.35 -1.73 3.71
N PRO A 92 17.10 -2.17 4.73
CA PRO A 92 17.76 -3.47 4.70
C PRO A 92 16.78 -4.59 4.33
N ASN A 93 17.19 -5.45 3.39
CA ASN A 93 16.40 -6.56 2.83
C ASN A 93 15.19 -6.17 1.95
N ALA A 94 14.85 -4.89 1.79
CA ALA A 94 13.68 -4.47 1.02
C ALA A 94 13.70 -4.99 -0.43
N ALA A 95 14.85 -4.94 -1.09
CA ALA A 95 15.00 -5.38 -2.47
C ALA A 95 14.68 -6.87 -2.67
N GLU A 96 15.07 -7.72 -1.71
CA GLU A 96 14.79 -9.16 -1.76
C GLU A 96 13.29 -9.43 -1.58
N VAL A 97 12.66 -8.77 -0.61
CA VAL A 97 11.21 -8.91 -0.37
C VAL A 97 10.38 -8.37 -1.54
N GLN A 98 10.77 -7.24 -2.11
CA GLN A 98 10.10 -6.66 -3.29
C GLN A 98 10.18 -7.60 -4.49
N LEU A 99 11.37 -8.15 -4.75
CA LEU A 99 11.58 -9.13 -5.81
C LEU A 99 10.72 -10.38 -5.60
N GLU A 100 10.58 -10.84 -4.35
CA GLU A 100 9.75 -11.98 -4.01
C GLU A 100 8.27 -11.74 -4.31
N TYR A 101 7.70 -10.61 -3.89
CA TYR A 101 6.33 -10.24 -4.24
C TYR A 101 6.15 -10.07 -5.77
N ASN A 102 7.14 -9.47 -6.44
CA ASN A 102 7.11 -9.34 -7.90
C ASN A 102 7.14 -10.71 -8.60
N ARG A 103 7.86 -11.70 -8.05
CA ARG A 103 7.86 -13.08 -8.56
C ARG A 103 6.55 -13.80 -8.25
N LEU A 104 5.99 -13.58 -7.06
CA LEU A 104 4.70 -14.15 -6.67
C LEU A 104 3.58 -13.70 -7.61
N ALA A 105 3.52 -12.41 -7.96
CA ALA A 105 2.55 -11.92 -8.93
C ALA A 105 2.63 -12.71 -10.26
N ARG A 106 3.86 -12.96 -10.74
CA ARG A 106 4.11 -13.68 -11.99
C ARG A 106 3.72 -15.17 -11.90
N THR A 107 3.77 -15.80 -10.72
CA THR A 107 3.32 -17.20 -10.56
C THR A 107 1.80 -17.34 -10.72
N PHE A 108 1.05 -16.26 -10.48
CA PHE A 108 -0.38 -16.16 -10.78
C PHE A 108 -0.67 -15.64 -12.20
N GLY A 109 0.36 -15.48 -13.05
CA GLY A 109 0.21 -14.96 -14.40
C GLY A 109 -0.12 -13.47 -14.47
N MET A 110 0.15 -12.70 -13.40
CA MET A 110 -0.19 -11.28 -13.33
C MET A 110 1.05 -10.39 -13.40
N GLU A 111 0.88 -9.21 -14.00
CA GLU A 111 1.86 -8.13 -13.90
C GLU A 111 2.01 -7.68 -12.44
N PRO A 112 3.24 -7.50 -11.90
CA PRO A 112 3.45 -7.14 -10.50
C PRO A 112 2.69 -5.88 -10.05
N ALA A 113 2.65 -4.88 -10.91
CA ALA A 113 1.94 -3.64 -10.65
C ALA A 113 0.41 -3.82 -10.58
N LEU A 114 -0.16 -4.70 -11.40
CA LEU A 114 -1.58 -5.03 -11.36
C LEU A 114 -1.90 -5.79 -10.05
N PHE A 115 -1.09 -6.80 -9.72
CA PHE A 115 -1.24 -7.61 -8.51
C PHE A 115 -1.18 -6.77 -7.23
N ALA A 116 -0.20 -5.85 -7.14
CA ALA A 116 -0.06 -4.97 -5.97
C ALA A 116 -1.21 -3.97 -5.82
N ASN A 117 -1.69 -3.36 -6.92
CA ASN A 117 -2.87 -2.51 -6.85
C ASN A 117 -4.13 -3.30 -6.48
N ALA A 118 -4.32 -4.49 -7.05
CA ALA A 118 -5.47 -5.35 -6.79
C ALA A 118 -5.53 -5.78 -5.32
N TYR A 119 -4.39 -6.13 -4.72
CA TYR A 119 -4.31 -6.43 -3.29
C TYR A 119 -4.86 -5.29 -2.42
N VAL A 120 -4.37 -4.07 -2.66
CA VAL A 120 -4.76 -2.87 -1.90
C VAL A 120 -6.24 -2.58 -2.10
N SER A 121 -6.73 -2.62 -3.34
CA SER A 121 -8.14 -2.37 -3.68
C SER A 121 -9.09 -3.41 -3.08
N ASN A 122 -8.64 -4.64 -2.83
CA ASN A 122 -9.45 -5.73 -2.27
C ASN A 122 -9.38 -5.82 -0.73
N ARG A 123 -8.83 -4.82 -0.03
CA ARG A 123 -8.84 -4.84 1.44
C ARG A 123 -10.16 -4.28 1.99
N PRO A 124 -10.80 -4.95 2.96
CA PRO A 124 -12.10 -4.50 3.50
C PRO A 124 -12.14 -3.06 4.00
N LEU A 125 -11.04 -2.58 4.62
CA LEU A 125 -10.98 -1.23 5.21
C LEU A 125 -10.49 -0.15 4.25
N VAL A 126 -10.04 -0.51 3.05
CA VAL A 126 -9.58 0.45 2.04
C VAL A 126 -10.78 0.96 1.26
N THR A 127 -11.15 2.21 1.52
CA THR A 127 -12.23 2.90 0.78
C THR A 127 -11.74 3.37 -0.59
N SER A 128 -10.47 3.75 -0.70
CA SER A 128 -9.89 4.16 -1.97
C SER A 128 -8.39 3.86 -2.02
N ASN A 129 -7.97 3.30 -3.14
CA ASN A 129 -6.56 3.13 -3.49
C ASN A 129 -6.09 4.33 -4.32
N ILE A 130 -5.20 5.16 -3.77
CA ILE A 130 -4.63 6.32 -4.46
C ILE A 130 -3.50 5.85 -5.38
N ILE A 131 -3.89 5.51 -6.61
CA ILE A 131 -2.98 5.09 -7.67
C ILE A 131 -2.09 6.25 -8.16
N GLY A 132 -0.92 5.92 -8.70
CA GLY A 132 0.01 6.89 -9.27
C GLY A 132 0.58 6.39 -10.60
N ALA A 133 0.55 7.25 -11.61
CA ALA A 133 1.02 6.97 -12.96
C ALA A 133 1.69 8.21 -13.57
N THR A 134 2.68 8.00 -14.44
CA THR A 134 3.32 9.05 -15.25
C THR A 134 3.02 8.90 -16.74
N THR A 135 2.31 7.84 -17.13
CA THR A 135 1.86 7.57 -18.51
C THR A 135 0.43 7.05 -18.50
N ILE A 136 -0.27 7.17 -19.63
CA ILE A 136 -1.64 6.64 -19.78
C ILE A 136 -1.67 5.12 -19.61
N SER A 137 -0.72 4.39 -20.19
CA SER A 137 -0.66 2.93 -20.02
C SER A 137 -0.49 2.49 -18.55
N GLN A 138 0.27 3.23 -17.75
CA GLN A 138 0.35 2.96 -16.30
C GLN A 138 -0.98 3.24 -15.59
N LEU A 139 -1.69 4.29 -16.00
CA LEU A 139 -3.00 4.63 -15.45
C LEU A 139 -4.02 3.55 -15.79
N GLU A 140 -4.10 3.12 -17.05
CA GLU A 140 -4.98 2.05 -17.52
C GLU A 140 -4.73 0.73 -16.76
N MET A 141 -3.47 0.34 -16.58
CA MET A 141 -3.09 -0.84 -15.78
C MET A 141 -3.51 -0.70 -14.30
N ALA A 142 -3.38 0.50 -13.72
CA ALA A 142 -3.77 0.71 -12.34
C ALA A 142 -5.31 0.68 -12.18
N LEU A 143 -6.04 1.22 -13.15
CA LEU A 143 -7.52 1.20 -13.16
C LEU A 143 -8.07 -0.21 -13.35
N SER A 144 -7.45 -1.04 -14.20
CA SER A 144 -7.88 -2.44 -14.40
C SER A 144 -7.70 -3.33 -13.16
N SER A 145 -7.00 -2.85 -12.13
CA SER A 145 -6.94 -3.53 -10.83
C SER A 145 -8.30 -3.67 -10.14
N ALA A 146 -9.27 -2.81 -10.48
CA ALA A 146 -10.63 -2.89 -9.96
C ALA A 146 -11.39 -4.14 -10.43
N ASP A 147 -11.00 -4.70 -11.58
CA ASP A 147 -11.65 -5.87 -12.18
C ASP A 147 -11.01 -7.20 -11.72
N VAL A 148 -9.95 -7.14 -10.92
CA VAL A 148 -9.25 -8.33 -10.40
C VAL A 148 -10.05 -8.94 -9.26
N VAL A 149 -10.49 -10.18 -9.46
CA VAL A 149 -11.03 -11.04 -8.38
C VAL A 149 -9.86 -11.56 -7.53
N TRP A 150 -9.72 -11.03 -6.32
CA TRP A 150 -8.68 -11.47 -5.40
C TRP A 150 -9.05 -12.80 -4.73
N THR A 151 -8.27 -13.86 -5.00
CA THR A 151 -8.59 -15.22 -4.52
C THR A 151 -7.97 -15.53 -3.16
N ASP A 152 -8.53 -16.54 -2.47
CA ASP A 152 -7.96 -17.06 -1.22
C ASP A 152 -6.53 -17.60 -1.39
N GLU A 153 -6.20 -18.13 -2.56
CA GLU A 153 -4.86 -18.63 -2.86
C GLU A 153 -3.84 -17.48 -2.95
N MET A 154 -4.20 -16.40 -3.66
CA MET A 154 -3.41 -15.17 -3.69
C MET A 154 -3.23 -14.58 -2.30
N GLN A 155 -4.31 -14.57 -1.50
CA GLN A 155 -4.28 -14.08 -0.13
C GLN A 155 -3.30 -14.89 0.74
N LYS A 156 -3.43 -16.23 0.75
CA LYS A 156 -2.56 -17.12 1.51
C LYS A 156 -1.10 -16.96 1.12
N ALA A 157 -0.81 -16.80 -0.18
CA ALA A 157 0.55 -16.66 -0.66
C ALA A 157 1.19 -15.32 -0.22
N VAL A 158 0.44 -14.21 -0.30
CA VAL A 158 0.89 -12.91 0.21
C VAL A 158 1.10 -12.94 1.72
N ASP A 159 0.18 -13.54 2.47
CA ASP A 159 0.28 -13.65 3.92
C ASP A 159 1.46 -14.53 4.35
N ALA A 160 1.78 -15.59 3.61
CA ALA A 160 2.95 -16.42 3.89
C ALA A 160 4.27 -15.61 3.80
N ILE A 161 4.39 -14.73 2.80
CA ILE A 161 5.54 -13.81 2.70
C ILE A 161 5.51 -12.83 3.89
N HIS A 162 4.36 -12.20 4.14
CA HIS A 162 4.24 -11.19 5.20
C HIS A 162 4.54 -11.75 6.60
N GLN A 163 4.10 -12.97 6.92
CA GLN A 163 4.39 -13.63 8.19
C GLN A 163 5.90 -13.83 8.42
N ARG A 164 6.68 -14.02 7.35
CA ARG A 164 8.14 -14.20 7.44
C ARG A 164 8.89 -12.88 7.53
N VAL A 165 8.44 -11.85 6.82
CA VAL A 165 9.21 -10.59 6.62
C VAL A 165 8.65 -9.39 7.38
N GLY A 166 7.41 -9.45 7.85
CA GLY A 166 6.71 -8.36 8.53
C GLY A 166 6.56 -7.12 7.64
N ASN A 167 6.88 -5.96 8.23
CA ASN A 167 6.80 -4.63 7.59
C ASN A 167 8.21 -4.11 7.28
N PRO A 168 8.87 -4.53 6.20
CA PRO A 168 10.25 -4.12 5.92
C PRO A 168 10.36 -2.63 5.58
N CYS A 169 9.29 -1.97 5.11
CA CYS A 169 9.32 -0.57 4.68
C CYS A 169 8.19 0.28 5.32
N PRO A 170 8.20 0.49 6.66
CA PRO A 170 7.15 1.25 7.36
C PRO A 170 7.02 2.72 6.92
#